data_AF-A0A645BSQ4-F1
#
_entry.id   AF-A0A645BSQ4-F1
#
_cell.length_a   1.000
_cell.length_b   1.000
_cell.length_c   1.000
_cell.angle_alpha   90.00
_cell.angle_beta   90.00
_cell.angle_gamma   90.00
#
_symmetry.space_group_name_H-M   'P 1'
#
loop_
_entity.id
_entity.type
_entity.pdbx_description
1 polymer ?
#
loop_
_entity_poly.entity_id
_entity_poly.type
_entity_poly.pdbx_seq_one_letter_code
_entity_poly.pdbx_strand_id
1 'polypeptide(L)'
;METFEMDDFQMRLASLSAEGYHCSQILLLLALERTGRENPDLLRALGGVSRGVAEGSETCGALLGGACLLGFYAGKGQSDEGEHPVFRSMLRDLAEWFRAEAGLPGGSARCADILEAFGKTRCPMLVR
;
A
#
# COMPACT_ATOMS: atom_id res chain seq x y z
N MET A 1 10.07 -8.43 23.48
CA MET A 1 10.72 -8.64 22.17
C MET A 1 9.87 -8.14 21.00
N GLU A 2 8.63 -7.68 21.23
CA GLU A 2 7.74 -7.13 20.17
C GLU A 2 7.89 -5.62 19.96
N THR A 3 8.37 -4.88 20.96
CA THR A 3 8.52 -3.41 20.89
C THR A 3 9.72 -2.94 20.07
N PHE A 4 10.74 -3.79 19.92
CA PHE A 4 11.98 -3.47 19.18
C PHE A 4 11.80 -3.64 17.66
N GLU A 5 11.14 -4.72 17.20
CA GLU A 5 10.82 -4.90 15.77
C GLU A 5 9.86 -3.83 15.22
N MET A 6 8.91 -3.36 16.04
CA MET A 6 7.98 -2.30 15.64
C MET A 6 8.72 -0.98 15.39
N ASP A 7 9.72 -0.65 16.21
CA ASP A 7 10.53 0.57 16.05
C ASP A 7 11.40 0.51 14.79
N ASP A 8 12.04 -0.63 14.55
CA ASP A 8 12.85 -0.87 13.34
C ASP A 8 12.01 -0.76 12.05
N PHE A 9 10.78 -1.29 12.05
CA PHE A 9 9.89 -1.18 10.91
C PHE A 9 9.46 0.27 10.65
N GLN A 10 9.11 1.02 11.71
CA GLN A 10 8.78 2.44 11.57
C GLN A 10 9.97 3.27 11.09
N MET A 11 11.18 2.99 11.58
CA MET A 11 12.42 3.62 11.09
C MET A 11 12.66 3.30 9.62
N ARG A 12 12.41 2.06 9.18
CA ARG A 12 12.55 1.69 7.77
C ARG A 12 11.54 2.44 6.90
N LEU A 13 10.27 2.51 7.31
CA LEU A 13 9.25 3.31 6.62
C LEU A 13 9.66 4.78 6.51
N ALA A 14 10.19 5.36 7.58
CA ALA A 14 10.66 6.74 7.60
C ALA A 14 11.84 6.96 6.65
N SER A 15 12.82 6.05 6.62
CA SER A 15 13.95 6.08 5.67
C SER A 15 13.45 6.09 4.23
N LEU A 16 12.59 5.15 3.86
CA LEU A 16 12.06 5.03 2.50
C LEU A 16 11.26 6.26 2.08
N SER A 17 10.48 6.84 3.02
CA SER A 17 9.78 8.09 2.76
C SER A 17 10.75 9.26 2.57
N ALA A 18 11.87 9.32 3.31
CA ALA A 18 12.89 10.35 3.16
C ALA A 18 13.65 10.24 1.82
N GLU A 19 13.76 9.01 1.28
CA GLU A 19 14.27 8.74 -0.06
C GLU A 19 13.28 9.13 -1.18
N GLY A 20 12.06 9.55 -0.84
CA GLY A 20 11.06 10.04 -1.78
C GLY A 20 10.06 8.99 -2.26
N TYR A 21 10.11 7.77 -1.73
CA TYR A 21 9.10 6.75 -2.04
C TYR A 21 7.75 7.08 -1.39
N HIS A 22 6.67 6.82 -2.11
CA HIS A 22 5.32 7.01 -1.61
C HIS A 22 4.69 5.71 -1.09
N CYS A 23 3.55 5.83 -0.39
CA CYS A 23 2.86 4.72 0.27
C CYS A 23 2.66 3.47 -0.62
N SER A 24 2.26 3.65 -1.89
CA SER A 24 2.08 2.56 -2.84
C SER A 24 3.38 1.81 -3.16
N GLN A 25 4.50 2.55 -3.25
CA GLN A 25 5.82 2.00 -3.57
C GLN A 25 6.43 1.30 -2.37
N ILE A 26 6.31 1.91 -1.18
CA ILE A 26 6.88 1.40 0.07
C ILE A 26 6.38 -0.03 0.36
N LEU A 27 5.09 -0.31 0.20
CA LEU A 27 4.52 -1.64 0.43
C LEU A 27 5.19 -2.72 -0.44
N LEU A 28 5.39 -2.44 -1.72
CA LEU A 28 6.03 -3.40 -2.62
C LEU A 28 7.54 -3.46 -2.43
N LEU A 29 8.19 -2.35 -2.10
CA LEU A 29 9.62 -2.31 -1.81
C LEU A 29 9.95 -3.22 -0.63
N LEU A 30 9.18 -3.14 0.46
CA LEU A 30 9.33 -4.02 1.62
C LEU A 30 9.12 -5.51 1.26
N ALA A 31 8.19 -5.81 0.35
CA ALA A 31 7.96 -7.18 -0.10
C ALA A 31 9.09 -7.69 -1.01
N LEU A 32 9.62 -6.84 -1.87
CA LEU A 32 10.78 -7.12 -2.71
C LEU A 32 12.01 -7.41 -1.85
N GLU A 33 12.28 -6.58 -0.82
CA GLU A 33 13.35 -6.81 0.16
C GLU A 33 13.20 -8.17 0.86
N ARG A 34 12.00 -8.46 1.39
CA ARG A 34 11.72 -9.73 2.07
C ARG A 34 11.86 -10.96 1.17
N THR A 35 11.63 -10.80 -0.12
CA THR A 35 11.76 -11.89 -1.11
C THR A 35 13.14 -11.93 -1.78
N GLY A 36 14.05 -11.02 -1.43
CA GLY A 36 15.36 -10.91 -2.07
C GLY A 36 15.29 -10.56 -3.55
N ARG A 37 14.25 -9.83 -3.97
CA ARG A 37 13.99 -9.45 -5.36
C ARG A 37 14.18 -7.95 -5.54
N GLU A 38 14.52 -7.56 -6.76
CA GLU A 38 14.53 -6.15 -7.18
C GLU A 38 13.65 -6.00 -8.42
N ASN A 39 12.85 -4.94 -8.48
CA ASN A 39 12.06 -4.62 -9.66
C ASN A 39 11.80 -3.11 -9.77
N PRO A 40 12.76 -2.33 -10.29
CA PRO A 40 12.62 -0.88 -10.40
C PRO A 40 11.51 -0.45 -11.36
N ASP A 41 11.15 -1.27 -12.37
CA ASP A 41 10.05 -0.97 -13.29
C ASP A 41 8.70 -0.99 -12.57
N LEU A 42 8.48 -2.00 -11.73
CA LEU A 42 7.29 -2.13 -10.90
C LEU A 42 7.18 -0.98 -9.89
N LEU A 43 8.29 -0.61 -9.24
CA LEU A 43 8.31 0.54 -8.31
C LEU A 43 8.03 1.86 -9.02
N ARG A 44 8.51 2.06 -10.25
CA ARG A 44 8.17 3.24 -11.07
C ARG A 44 6.69 3.26 -11.43
N ALA A 45 6.12 2.13 -11.86
CA ALA A 45 4.70 2.02 -12.16
C ALA A 45 3.82 2.36 -10.94
N LEU A 46 4.19 1.87 -9.76
CA LEU A 46 3.48 2.17 -8.51
C LEU A 46 3.61 3.63 -8.06
N GLY A 47 4.62 4.36 -8.54
CA GLY A 47 4.70 5.81 -8.37
C GLY A 47 3.48 6.52 -8.97
N GLY A 48 2.91 6.00 -10.07
CA GLY A 48 1.72 6.57 -10.72
C GLY A 48 0.44 6.47 -9.89
N VAL A 49 0.33 5.49 -8.98
CA VAL A 49 -0.82 5.34 -8.07
C VAL A 49 -0.61 5.95 -6.68
N SER A 50 0.52 6.63 -6.50
CA SER A 50 0.77 7.41 -5.31
C SER A 50 -0.14 8.64 -5.24
N ARG A 51 -0.26 9.23 -4.04
CA ARG A 51 -1.00 10.49 -3.80
C ARG A 51 -2.44 10.49 -4.37
N GLY A 52 -3.08 9.32 -4.50
CA GLY A 52 -4.45 9.19 -4.99
C GLY A 52 -4.64 9.62 -6.45
N VAL A 53 -3.63 9.39 -7.31
CA VAL A 53 -3.62 9.51 -8.80
C VAL A 53 -3.90 10.89 -9.42
N ALA A 54 -4.36 11.90 -8.67
CA ALA A 54 -4.24 13.32 -9.03
C ALA A 54 -4.33 14.21 -7.77
N GLU A 55 -3.31 14.12 -6.92
CA GLU A 55 -3.19 14.92 -5.68
C GLU A 55 -4.34 14.76 -4.67
N GLY A 56 -4.91 13.57 -4.61
CA GLY A 56 -5.89 13.20 -3.60
C GLY A 56 -7.29 12.94 -4.15
N SER A 57 -7.55 13.27 -5.41
CA SER A 57 -8.91 13.18 -5.97
C SER A 57 -9.47 11.75 -5.99
N GLU A 58 -8.60 10.73 -6.07
CA GLU A 58 -9.00 9.33 -6.17
C GLU A 58 -8.59 8.48 -4.95
N THR A 59 -8.80 7.16 -5.09
CA THR A 59 -8.49 6.13 -4.10
C THR A 59 -7.08 6.27 -3.52
N CYS A 60 -6.95 6.11 -2.20
CA CYS A 60 -5.69 6.17 -1.48
C CYS A 60 -4.63 5.22 -2.05
N GLY A 61 -3.41 5.75 -2.23
CA GLY A 61 -2.28 4.99 -2.75
C GLY A 61 -1.86 3.82 -1.84
N ALA A 62 -2.13 3.89 -0.53
CA ALA A 62 -1.89 2.77 0.38
C ALA A 62 -2.83 1.58 0.06
N LEU A 63 -4.11 1.84 -0.21
CA LEU A 63 -5.07 0.81 -0.61
C LEU A 63 -4.71 0.22 -1.99
N LEU A 64 -4.40 1.08 -2.97
CA LEU A 64 -4.00 0.61 -4.31
C LEU A 64 -2.68 -0.18 -4.23
N GLY A 65 -1.71 0.29 -3.46
CA GLY A 65 -0.44 -0.41 -3.22
C GLY A 65 -0.63 -1.75 -2.52
N GLY A 66 -1.51 -1.82 -1.52
CA GLY A 66 -1.87 -3.08 -0.85
C GLY A 66 -2.52 -4.08 -1.80
N ALA A 67 -3.40 -3.61 -2.71
CA ALA A 67 -3.98 -4.45 -3.75
C ALA A 67 -2.91 -4.98 -4.72
N CYS A 68 -1.95 -4.14 -5.11
CA CYS A 68 -0.80 -4.56 -5.91
C CYS A 68 0.10 -5.54 -5.16
N LEU A 69 0.27 -5.39 -3.84
CA LEU A 69 1.04 -6.30 -2.99
C LEU A 69 0.40 -7.69 -2.92
N LEU A 70 -0.93 -7.76 -2.75
CA LEU A 70 -1.64 -9.02 -2.86
C LEU A 70 -1.48 -9.63 -4.25
N GLY A 71 -1.54 -8.80 -5.31
CA GLY A 71 -1.30 -9.24 -6.68
C GLY A 71 0.11 -9.77 -6.91
N PHE A 72 1.12 -9.19 -6.26
CA PHE A 72 2.50 -9.66 -6.33
C PHE A 72 2.67 -11.10 -5.82
N TYR A 73 1.87 -11.51 -4.82
CA TYR A 73 1.91 -12.88 -4.28
C TYR A 73 0.90 -13.84 -4.89
N ALA A 74 -0.27 -13.34 -5.29
CA ALA A 74 -1.44 -14.16 -5.59
C ALA A 74 -2.08 -13.88 -6.95
N GLY A 75 -1.59 -12.87 -7.69
CA GLY A 75 -2.05 -12.56 -9.03
C GLY A 75 -1.39 -13.43 -10.11
N LYS A 76 -1.97 -13.40 -11.31
CA LYS A 76 -1.40 -14.02 -12.51
C LYS A 76 -0.38 -13.07 -13.16
N GLY A 77 0.85 -13.53 -13.37
CA GLY A 77 1.96 -12.84 -14.03
C GLY A 77 2.50 -13.50 -15.31
N GLN A 78 2.17 -14.76 -15.60
CA GLN A 78 2.62 -15.53 -16.77
C GLN A 78 1.44 -16.11 -17.56
N SER A 79 1.69 -16.60 -18.78
CA SER A 79 0.65 -17.13 -19.67
C SER A 79 0.09 -18.47 -19.21
N ASP A 80 0.91 -19.30 -18.57
CA ASP A 80 0.62 -20.67 -18.13
C ASP A 80 0.15 -20.78 -16.67
N GLU A 81 0.13 -19.67 -15.92
CA GLU A 81 -0.36 -19.65 -14.54
C GLU A 81 -1.77 -19.06 -14.40
N GLY A 82 -2.47 -19.46 -13.35
CA GLY A 82 -3.70 -18.80 -12.89
C GLY A 82 -3.40 -17.93 -11.67
N GLU A 83 -4.27 -16.96 -11.40
CA GLU A 83 -4.24 -16.30 -10.09
C GLU A 83 -4.67 -17.29 -9.00
N HIS A 84 -4.25 -17.04 -7.76
CA HIS A 84 -4.63 -17.85 -6.62
C HIS A 84 -6.17 -17.82 -6.42
N PRO A 85 -6.83 -18.96 -6.10
CA PRO A 85 -8.29 -19.03 -6.04
C PRO A 85 -8.97 -18.03 -5.09
N VAL A 86 -8.28 -17.61 -4.03
CA VAL A 86 -8.79 -16.63 -3.05
C VAL A 86 -8.28 -15.20 -3.29
N PHE A 87 -7.54 -14.93 -4.37
CA PHE A 87 -7.00 -13.58 -4.64
C PHE A 87 -8.10 -12.51 -4.64
N ARG A 88 -9.22 -12.80 -5.30
CA ARG A 88 -10.36 -11.86 -5.38
C ARG A 88 -11.06 -11.64 -4.05
N SER A 89 -11.09 -12.62 -3.13
CA SER A 89 -11.61 -12.39 -1.79
C SER A 89 -10.64 -11.58 -0.94
N MET A 90 -9.33 -11.87 -1.01
CA MET A 90 -8.31 -11.07 -0.31
C MET A 90 -8.36 -9.59 -0.68
N LEU A 91 -8.62 -9.26 -1.95
CA LEU A 91 -8.80 -7.87 -2.39
C LEU A 91 -10.05 -7.21 -1.79
N ARG A 92 -11.15 -7.96 -1.63
CA ARG A 92 -12.37 -7.44 -0.99
C ARG A 92 -12.12 -7.20 0.49
N ASP A 93 -11.53 -8.18 1.17
CA ASP A 93 -11.22 -8.11 2.59
C ASP A 93 -10.26 -6.93 2.88
N LEU A 94 -9.25 -6.74 2.03
CA LEU A 94 -8.36 -5.58 2.10
C LEU A 94 -9.13 -4.26 1.96
N ALA A 95 -10.03 -4.16 0.98
CA ALA A 95 -10.78 -2.93 0.76
C ALA A 95 -11.78 -2.63 1.88
N GLU A 96 -12.39 -3.65 2.47
CA GLU A 96 -13.28 -3.50 3.62
C GLU A 96 -12.50 -3.10 4.87
N TRP A 97 -11.43 -3.82 5.18
CA TRP A 97 -10.53 -3.49 6.29
C TRP A 97 -9.97 -2.07 6.16
N PHE A 98 -9.50 -1.67 4.99
CA PHE A 98 -8.92 -0.34 4.78
C PHE A 98 -9.94 0.77 5.05
N ARG A 99 -11.19 0.60 4.62
CA ARG A 99 -12.25 1.60 4.88
C ARG A 99 -12.57 1.71 6.37
N ALA A 100 -12.58 0.58 7.07
CA ALA A 100 -12.77 0.55 8.53
C ALA A 100 -11.60 1.26 9.24
N GLU A 101 -10.35 0.97 8.86
CA GLU A 101 -9.15 1.54 9.46
C GLU A 101 -8.94 3.01 9.09
N ALA A 102 -9.35 3.43 7.89
CA ALA A 102 -9.33 4.84 7.51
C ALA A 102 -10.24 5.68 8.43
N GLY A 103 -11.30 5.09 8.99
CA GLY A 103 -12.12 5.70 10.04
C GLY A 103 -12.99 6.87 9.59
N LEU A 104 -13.19 7.04 8.29
CA LEU A 104 -14.03 8.10 7.73
C LEU A 104 -15.52 7.75 7.82
N PRO A 105 -16.39 8.72 8.14
CA PRO A 105 -17.84 8.56 7.98
C PRO A 105 -18.19 8.10 6.56
N GLY A 106 -19.02 7.06 6.44
CA GLY A 106 -19.43 6.49 5.16
C GLY A 106 -18.38 5.61 4.46
N GLY A 107 -17.22 5.37 5.08
CA GLY A 107 -16.22 4.42 4.57
C GLY A 107 -15.53 4.86 3.29
N SER A 108 -15.31 6.17 3.10
CA SER A 108 -14.53 6.64 1.96
C SER A 108 -13.09 6.12 2.02
N ALA A 109 -12.55 5.77 0.85
CA ALA A 109 -11.14 5.42 0.66
C ALA A 109 -10.41 6.45 -0.22
N ARG A 110 -11.03 7.61 -0.52
CA ARG A 110 -10.40 8.68 -1.29
C ARG A 110 -9.31 9.33 -0.47
N CYS A 111 -8.18 9.60 -1.10
CA CYS A 111 -7.02 10.16 -0.41
C CYS A 111 -7.30 11.58 0.11
N ALA A 112 -8.03 12.41 -0.64
CA ALA A 112 -8.40 13.76 -0.22
C ALA A 112 -9.23 13.75 1.06
N ASP A 113 -10.27 12.91 1.12
CA ASP A 113 -11.15 12.80 2.29
C ASP A 113 -10.35 12.42 3.56
N ILE A 114 -9.39 11.49 3.42
CA ILE A 114 -8.52 11.06 4.54
C ILE A 114 -7.60 12.21 4.97
N LEU A 115 -7.01 12.91 4.00
CA LEU A 115 -6.12 14.04 4.27
C LEU A 115 -6.85 15.23 4.87
N GLU A 116 -8.09 15.48 4.46
CA GLU A 116 -8.94 16.54 5.01
C GLU A 116 -9.29 16.24 6.47
N ALA A 117 -9.66 14.99 6.79
CA ALA A 117 -10.04 14.61 8.14
C ALA A 117 -8.87 14.50 9.12
N PHE A 118 -7.72 13.97 8.68
CA PHE A 118 -6.63 13.56 9.57
C PHE A 118 -5.26 14.17 9.26
N GLY A 119 -5.12 14.85 8.12
CA GLY A 119 -3.84 15.40 7.67
C GLY A 119 -2.84 14.36 7.17
N LYS A 120 -1.69 14.84 6.68
CA LYS A 120 -0.62 14.01 6.09
C LYS A 120 0.03 13.06 7.09
N THR A 121 -0.05 13.34 8.39
CA THR A 121 0.49 12.48 9.46
C THR A 121 -0.24 11.14 9.57
N ARG A 122 -1.45 11.02 9.00
CA ARG A 122 -2.16 9.73 8.91
C ARG A 122 -1.56 8.81 7.84
N CYS A 123 -0.90 9.33 6.80
CA CYS A 123 -0.41 8.50 5.69
C CYS A 123 0.52 7.35 6.12
N PRO A 124 1.55 7.56 6.96
CA PRO A 124 2.41 6.47 7.42
C PRO A 124 1.67 5.40 8.24
N MET A 125 0.56 5.77 8.90
CA MET A 125 -0.25 4.86 9.70
C MET A 125 -1.04 3.87 8.84
N LEU A 126 -1.34 4.23 7.59
CA LEU A 126 -2.11 3.41 6.66
C LEU A 126 -1.24 2.42 5.87
N VAL A 127 0.07 2.44 6.11
CA VAL A 127 1.09 1.58 5.47
C VAL A 127 1.71 0.63 6.51
N ARG A 128 1.11 0.56 7.71
CA ARG A 128 1.56 -0.28 8.81
C ARG A 128 1.17 -1.74 8.64
#